data_AF-A0A0R1QE36-F1
#
_entry.id   AF-A0A0R1QE36-F1
#
_cell.length_a   1.000
_cell.length_b   1.000
_cell.length_c   1.000
_cell.angle_alpha   90.00
_cell.angle_beta   90.00
_cell.angle_gamma   90.00
#
_symmetry.space_group_name_H-M   'P 1'
#
loop_
_entity.id
_entity.type
_entity.pdbx_description
1 polymer ?
#
loop_
_entity_poly.entity_id
_entity_poly.type
_entity_poly.pdbx_seq_one_letter_code
_entity_poly.pdbx_strand_id
1 'polypeptide(L)'
;MLTALDILNRLLSYFNIQDKAKGKAFTVVAFVANFYLLYTAIQGLRYPGYRLQGFLFLLGFLLLEYFIVLNAFYYYTDKQLKFDISPKVEKLLGGNQAQLKAAESKLTKNTMSGPASGLFKEENILPTAINIAPAQQRNLDNLVKHLQENGHLAANYSGLDDRAIMRVASKSHQPVYAIGNLVELPFFKVVPEAGGVTVVGGVNALNVQPLATIVSVGLLPVKQAQKQYKLAAAHVYLTGGQSKLMGRRSLITKEEPYSLTVQLAYTLRDNSQV
;
A
#
# COMPACT_ATOMS: atom_id res chain seq x y z
N MET A 1 5.62 -5.16 31.74
CA MET A 1 4.42 -5.86 32.27
C MET A 1 3.56 -6.21 31.08
N LEU A 2 3.15 -7.48 30.95
CA LEU A 2 2.27 -7.92 29.85
C LEU A 2 0.86 -7.37 30.09
N THR A 3 0.53 -6.25 29.48
CA THR A 3 -0.85 -5.73 29.54
C THR A 3 -1.73 -6.49 28.55
N ALA A 4 -3.03 -6.56 28.81
CA ALA A 4 -3.99 -7.16 27.86
C ALA A 4 -3.89 -6.48 26.47
N LEU A 5 -3.55 -5.19 26.44
CA LEU A 5 -3.28 -4.43 25.21
C LEU A 5 -2.05 -4.94 24.46
N ASP A 6 -0.94 -5.23 25.15
CA ASP A 6 0.27 -5.79 24.53
C ASP A 6 0.02 -7.18 23.95
N ILE A 7 -0.73 -8.01 24.67
CA ILE A 7 -1.13 -9.35 24.21
C ILE A 7 -2.02 -9.22 22.98
N LEU A 8 -3.03 -8.35 23.00
CA LEU A 8 -3.91 -8.12 21.85
C LEU A 8 -3.13 -7.62 20.64
N ASN A 9 -2.21 -6.66 20.84
CA ASN A 9 -1.44 -6.07 19.76
C ASN A 9 -0.46 -7.07 19.12
N ARG A 10 0.17 -7.93 19.93
CA ARG A 10 0.98 -9.05 19.43
C ARG A 10 0.13 -10.09 18.70
N LEU A 11 -1.00 -10.50 19.27
CA LEU A 11 -1.87 -11.53 18.67
C LEU A 11 -2.41 -11.05 17.32
N LEU A 12 -2.90 -9.80 17.26
CA LEU A 12 -3.47 -9.22 16.05
C LEU A 12 -2.40 -8.93 14.98
N SER A 13 -1.18 -8.58 15.38
CA SER A 13 -0.07 -8.40 14.44
C SER A 13 0.47 -9.73 13.90
N TYR A 14 0.38 -10.80 14.70
CA TYR A 14 0.79 -12.14 14.29
C TYR A 14 -0.08 -12.73 13.16
N PHE A 15 -1.37 -12.37 13.11
CA PHE A 15 -2.31 -12.91 12.10
C PHE A 15 -2.45 -12.06 10.82
N ASN A 16 -1.59 -11.06 10.59
CA ASN A 16 -1.67 -10.14 9.44
C ASN A 16 -3.10 -9.63 9.15
N ILE A 17 -3.90 -9.41 10.21
CA ILE A 17 -5.32 -9.07 10.11
C ILE A 17 -5.46 -7.62 9.62
N GLN A 18 -6.31 -7.39 8.62
CA GLN A 18 -6.64 -6.04 8.11
C GLN A 18 -7.00 -5.07 9.25
N ASP A 19 -6.60 -3.80 9.12
CA ASP A 19 -6.74 -2.77 10.16
C ASP A 19 -8.18 -2.61 10.69
N LYS A 20 -9.21 -2.86 9.86
CA LYS A 20 -10.62 -2.79 10.26
C LYS A 20 -11.00 -3.85 11.31
N ALA A 21 -10.46 -5.07 11.20
CA ALA A 21 -10.75 -6.13 12.15
C ALA A 21 -9.99 -5.96 13.48
N LYS A 22 -8.79 -5.37 13.43
CA LYS A 22 -8.08 -4.92 14.65
C LYS A 22 -8.89 -3.83 15.37
N GLY A 23 -9.36 -2.82 14.64
CA GLY A 23 -10.18 -1.74 15.19
C GLY A 23 -11.47 -2.24 15.86
N LYS A 24 -12.15 -3.22 15.26
CA LYS A 24 -13.30 -3.92 15.88
C LYS A 24 -12.94 -4.54 17.23
N ALA A 25 -11.88 -5.35 17.27
CA ALA A 25 -11.44 -6.02 18.50
C ALA A 25 -11.05 -5.02 19.60
N PHE A 26 -10.28 -3.98 19.25
CA PHE A 26 -9.89 -2.93 20.20
C PHE A 26 -11.10 -2.15 20.74
N THR A 27 -12.13 -1.90 19.92
CA THR A 27 -13.34 -1.21 20.37
C THR A 27 -14.09 -2.01 21.44
N VAL A 28 -14.20 -3.33 21.28
CA VAL A 28 -14.84 -4.21 22.27
C VAL A 28 -14.04 -4.24 23.57
N VAL A 29 -12.71 -4.39 23.48
CA VAL A 29 -11.85 -4.39 24.67
C VAL A 29 -11.91 -3.04 25.40
N ALA A 30 -11.88 -1.93 24.66
CA ALA A 30 -11.99 -0.59 25.22
C ALA A 30 -13.34 -0.37 25.92
N PHE A 31 -14.44 -0.84 25.32
CA PHE A 31 -15.76 -0.81 25.94
C PHE A 31 -15.77 -1.51 27.29
N VAL A 32 -15.30 -2.76 27.36
CA VAL A 32 -15.25 -3.53 28.63
C VAL A 32 -14.33 -2.86 29.65
N ALA A 33 -13.17 -2.36 29.22
CA ALA A 33 -12.24 -1.65 30.10
C ALA A 33 -12.84 -0.34 30.66
N ASN A 34 -13.65 0.37 29.89
CA ASN A 34 -14.25 1.63 30.33
C ASN A 34 -15.22 1.43 31.51
N PHE A 35 -15.90 0.28 31.60
CA PHE A 35 -16.77 -0.04 32.73
C PHE A 35 -16.02 -0.19 34.06
N TYR A 36 -14.73 -0.54 34.02
CA TYR A 36 -13.89 -0.52 35.23
C TYR A 36 -13.69 0.93 35.76
N LEU A 37 -13.58 1.89 34.84
CA LEU A 37 -13.48 3.31 35.14
C LEU A 37 -14.79 3.83 35.75
N LEU A 38 -15.94 3.40 35.23
CA LEU A 38 -17.25 3.66 35.83
C LEU A 38 -17.37 3.08 37.25
N TYR A 39 -16.94 1.84 37.45
CA TYR A 39 -16.92 1.22 38.78
C TYR A 39 -16.11 2.07 39.79
N THR A 40 -14.91 2.50 39.39
CA THR A 40 -14.03 3.35 40.20
C THR A 40 -14.67 4.71 40.50
N ALA A 41 -15.35 5.31 39.51
CA ALA A 41 -16.09 6.56 39.67
C ALA A 41 -17.20 6.44 40.74
N ILE A 42 -18.02 5.39 40.66
CA ILE A 42 -19.11 5.12 41.61
C ILE A 42 -18.58 4.94 43.03
N GLN A 43 -17.48 4.18 43.18
CA GLN A 43 -16.85 3.99 44.49
C GLN A 43 -16.30 5.32 45.05
N GLY A 44 -15.65 6.14 44.23
CA GLY A 44 -15.15 7.45 44.64
C GLY A 44 -16.27 8.42 45.06
N LEU A 45 -17.41 8.40 44.37
CA LEU A 45 -18.57 9.24 44.70
C LEU A 45 -19.28 8.84 46.00
N ARG A 46 -19.20 7.56 46.38
CA ARG A 46 -19.82 7.01 47.60
C ARG A 46 -19.16 7.54 48.88
N TYR A 47 -17.85 7.79 48.87
CA TYR A 47 -17.11 8.23 50.07
C TYR A 47 -16.89 9.75 50.06
N PRO A 48 -17.25 10.49 51.14
CA PRO A 48 -17.18 11.96 51.18
C PRO A 48 -15.82 12.54 50.80
N GLY A 49 -14.72 11.89 51.22
CA GLY A 49 -13.35 12.35 50.96
C GLY A 49 -12.84 12.11 49.54
N TYR A 50 -13.52 11.28 48.75
CA TYR A 50 -13.09 10.87 47.40
C TYR A 50 -14.02 11.39 46.30
N ARG A 51 -15.03 12.20 46.64
CA ARG A 51 -16.07 12.66 45.69
C ARG A 51 -15.51 13.40 44.48
N LEU A 52 -14.48 14.23 44.67
CA LEU A 52 -13.85 14.95 43.57
C LEU A 52 -13.16 13.98 42.60
N GLN A 53 -12.44 12.99 43.12
CA GLN A 53 -11.81 11.95 42.29
C GLN A 53 -12.87 11.10 41.60
N GLY A 54 -13.92 10.70 42.31
CA GLY A 54 -15.07 9.99 41.73
C GLY A 54 -15.74 10.77 40.60
N PHE A 55 -15.89 12.09 40.75
CA PHE A 55 -16.41 12.97 39.71
C PHE A 55 -15.47 13.08 38.50
N LEU A 56 -14.16 13.21 38.73
CA LEU A 56 -13.17 13.24 37.63
C LEU A 56 -13.13 11.91 36.86
N PHE A 57 -13.20 10.79 37.56
CA PHE A 57 -13.32 9.47 36.91
C PHE A 57 -14.64 9.33 36.15
N LEU A 58 -15.76 9.83 36.69
CA LEU A 58 -17.04 9.83 35.98
C LEU A 58 -16.95 10.66 34.68
N LEU A 59 -16.31 11.81 34.74
CA LEU A 59 -16.10 12.66 33.55
C LEU A 59 -15.19 11.97 32.53
N GLY A 60 -14.12 11.32 32.97
CA GLY A 60 -13.26 10.50 32.11
C GLY A 60 -14.00 9.33 31.46
N PHE A 61 -14.86 8.64 32.21
CA PHE A 61 -15.71 7.56 31.70
C PHE A 61 -16.62 8.06 30.57
N LEU A 62 -17.34 9.17 30.78
CA LEU A 62 -18.25 9.72 29.77
C LEU A 62 -17.52 10.16 28.50
N LEU A 63 -16.34 10.76 28.67
CA LEU A 63 -15.51 11.22 27.56
C LEU A 63 -15.00 10.05 26.71
N LEU A 64 -14.49 9.00 27.37
CA LEU A 64 -14.04 7.77 26.69
C LEU A 64 -15.21 7.01 26.07
N GLU A 65 -16.34 6.92 26.77
CA GLU A 65 -17.55 6.25 26.30
C GLU A 65 -18.05 6.87 24.99
N TYR A 66 -18.05 8.21 24.92
CA TYR A 66 -18.38 8.94 23.70
C TYR A 66 -17.51 8.52 22.51
N PHE A 67 -16.18 8.42 22.69
CA PHE A 67 -15.27 7.96 21.63
C PHE A 67 -15.40 6.47 21.30
N ILE A 68 -15.70 5.63 22.29
CA ILE A 68 -15.93 4.19 22.08
C ILE A 68 -17.19 3.99 21.24
N VAL A 69 -18.26 4.73 21.51
CA VAL A 69 -19.49 4.70 20.71
C VAL A 69 -19.21 5.16 19.27
N LEU A 70 -18.46 6.25 19.08
CA LEU A 70 -18.04 6.70 17.75
C LEU A 70 -17.25 5.62 17.00
N ASN A 71 -16.28 4.99 17.65
CA ASN A 71 -15.52 3.88 17.08
C ASN A 71 -16.41 2.67 16.77
N ALA A 72 -17.38 2.35 17.63
CA ALA A 72 -18.32 1.26 17.38
C ALA A 72 -19.16 1.54 16.12
N PHE A 73 -19.68 2.76 15.96
CA PHE A 73 -20.36 3.15 14.73
C PHE A 73 -19.44 3.10 13.51
N TYR A 74 -18.20 3.60 13.61
CA TYR A 74 -17.24 3.59 12.50
C TYR A 74 -16.83 2.18 12.04
N TYR A 75 -16.58 1.26 12.98
CA TYR A 75 -16.08 -0.08 12.65
C TYR A 75 -17.19 -1.09 12.35
N TYR A 76 -18.37 -0.96 12.97
CA TYR A 76 -19.48 -1.91 12.84
C TYR A 76 -20.63 -1.42 11.95
N THR A 77 -20.67 -0.13 11.60
CA THR A 77 -21.72 0.46 10.76
C THR A 77 -21.12 1.24 9.59
N ASP A 78 -21.78 1.26 8.43
CA ASP A 78 -21.36 2.08 7.28
C ASP A 78 -21.87 3.53 7.34
N LYS A 79 -22.31 4.00 8.52
CA LYS A 79 -22.93 5.32 8.72
C LYS A 79 -22.04 6.20 9.59
N GLN A 80 -21.79 7.43 9.13
CA GLN A 80 -21.11 8.45 9.92
C GLN A 80 -22.11 9.20 10.82
N LEU A 81 -21.77 9.37 12.10
CA LEU A 81 -22.57 10.13 13.06
C LEU A 81 -22.45 11.63 12.78
N LYS A 82 -23.59 12.34 12.73
CA LYS A 82 -23.64 13.79 12.45
C LYS A 82 -22.90 14.67 13.48
N PHE A 83 -22.63 14.13 14.67
CA PHE A 83 -21.99 14.83 15.79
C PHE A 83 -20.57 14.35 16.07
N ASP A 84 -19.86 13.82 15.07
CA ASP A 84 -18.48 13.36 15.22
C ASP A 84 -17.50 14.54 15.35
N ILE A 85 -16.94 14.73 16.55
CA ILE A 85 -15.90 15.74 16.82
C ILE A 85 -14.48 15.17 16.68
N SER A 86 -14.32 13.88 16.39
CA SER A 86 -13.02 13.22 16.23
C SER A 86 -12.09 13.95 15.26
N PRO A 87 -12.55 14.49 14.10
CA PRO A 87 -11.68 15.24 13.20
C PRO A 87 -11.09 16.52 13.82
N LYS A 88 -11.81 17.16 14.75
CA LYS A 88 -11.35 18.37 15.44
C LYS A 88 -10.34 18.03 16.53
N VAL A 89 -10.59 16.95 17.27
CA VAL A 89 -9.71 16.44 18.33
C VAL A 89 -8.42 15.88 17.74
N GLU A 90 -8.50 15.15 16.63
CA GLU A 90 -7.35 14.66 15.88
C GLU A 90 -6.48 15.83 15.39
N LYS A 91 -7.08 16.89 14.84
CA LYS A 91 -6.34 18.09 14.42
C LYS A 91 -5.67 18.81 15.59
N LEU A 92 -6.28 18.80 16.78
CA LEU A 92 -5.75 19.43 18.00
C LEU A 92 -4.58 18.62 18.60
N LEU A 93 -4.67 17.28 18.53
CA LEU A 93 -3.66 16.36 19.05
C LEU A 93 -2.50 16.09 18.06
N GLY A 94 -2.43 16.85 16.96
CA GLY A 94 -1.38 16.69 15.95
C GLY A 94 -1.52 15.40 15.12
N GLY A 95 -2.74 14.87 15.03
CA GLY A 95 -3.04 13.57 14.46
C GLY A 95 -2.46 13.36 13.06
N ASN A 96 -1.98 12.12 12.88
CA ASN A 96 -1.56 11.41 11.67
C ASN A 96 -0.88 12.13 10.50
N GLN A 97 -0.44 13.38 10.65
CA GLN A 97 0.23 14.13 9.58
C GLN A 97 1.49 13.44 9.09
N ALA A 98 2.20 12.72 9.97
CA ALA A 98 3.37 11.94 9.59
C ALA A 98 3.00 10.76 8.67
N GLN A 99 1.93 10.01 8.97
CA GLN A 99 1.49 8.90 8.12
C GLN A 99 0.86 9.40 6.82
N LEU A 100 0.07 10.49 6.86
CA LEU A 100 -0.46 11.13 5.65
C LEU A 100 0.66 11.65 4.75
N LYS A 101 1.65 12.37 5.32
CA LYS A 101 2.83 12.81 4.56
C LYS A 101 3.65 11.64 4.04
N ALA A 102 3.78 10.55 4.81
CA ALA A 102 4.46 9.35 4.34
C ALA A 102 3.71 8.69 3.18
N ALA A 103 2.39 8.54 3.26
CA ALA A 103 1.55 8.00 2.19
C ALA A 103 1.54 8.90 0.94
N GLU A 104 1.40 10.21 1.10
CA GLU A 104 1.56 11.20 0.02
C GLU A 104 2.97 11.11 -0.61
N SER A 105 4.01 10.92 0.21
CA SER A 105 5.38 10.75 -0.29
C SER A 105 5.56 9.45 -1.06
N LYS A 106 4.91 8.36 -0.67
CA LYS A 106 4.95 7.08 -1.41
C LYS A 106 4.32 7.18 -2.79
N LEU A 107 3.27 7.99 -2.93
CA LEU A 107 2.62 8.22 -4.23
C LEU A 107 3.35 9.24 -5.11
N THR A 108 4.19 10.11 -4.52
CA THR A 108 4.94 11.14 -5.27
C THR A 108 6.40 10.81 -5.52
N LYS A 109 7.02 9.98 -4.68
CA LYS A 109 8.40 9.52 -4.87
C LYS A 109 8.42 8.24 -5.68
N ASN A 110 9.18 8.24 -6.76
CA ASN A 110 9.65 7.04 -7.44
C ASN A 110 10.69 6.36 -6.56
N THR A 111 10.26 5.72 -5.48
CA THR A 111 11.20 5.02 -4.61
C THR A 111 11.40 3.64 -5.22
N MET A 112 12.49 3.49 -5.96
CA MET A 112 12.97 2.20 -6.43
C MET A 112 13.43 1.43 -5.20
N SER A 113 12.54 0.59 -4.66
CA SER A 113 12.93 -0.34 -3.61
C SER A 113 13.88 -1.38 -4.22
N GLY A 114 14.96 -1.63 -3.50
CA GLY A 114 16.04 -2.55 -3.87
C GLY A 114 15.60 -4.02 -3.95
N PRO A 115 16.51 -4.92 -4.34
CA PRO A 115 16.27 -5.70 -5.54
C PRO A 115 15.67 -7.06 -5.27
N ALA A 116 14.51 -7.34 -5.89
CA ALA A 116 13.94 -8.69 -5.98
C ALA A 116 14.78 -9.64 -6.87
N SER A 117 15.80 -9.13 -7.58
CA SER A 117 16.54 -9.82 -8.65
C SER A 117 18.07 -9.79 -8.50
N GLY A 118 18.62 -9.10 -7.50
CA GLY A 118 20.07 -8.99 -7.24
C GLY A 118 20.62 -7.55 -7.18
N LEU A 119 21.80 -7.38 -6.57
CA LEU A 119 22.44 -6.07 -6.41
C LEU A 119 23.09 -5.62 -7.72
N PHE A 120 22.41 -4.75 -8.46
CA PHE A 120 22.94 -4.13 -9.69
C PHE A 120 23.40 -2.70 -9.41
N LYS A 121 24.47 -2.27 -10.08
CA LYS A 121 24.87 -0.86 -10.08
C LYS A 121 23.91 -0.07 -10.97
N GLU A 122 23.38 1.05 -10.46
CA GLU A 122 22.42 1.91 -11.19
C GLU A 122 22.93 2.35 -12.57
N GLU A 123 24.24 2.58 -12.71
CA GLU A 123 24.90 2.93 -13.99
C GLU A 123 24.77 1.86 -15.08
N ASN A 124 24.49 0.61 -14.71
CA ASN A 124 24.36 -0.52 -15.62
C ASN A 124 22.90 -0.96 -15.81
N ILE A 125 21.93 -0.12 -15.44
CA ILE A 125 20.51 -0.39 -15.59
C ILE A 125 19.94 0.51 -16.70
N LEU A 126 19.29 -0.08 -17.68
CA LEU A 126 18.68 0.65 -18.79
C LEU A 126 17.15 0.48 -18.81
N PRO A 127 16.39 1.56 -19.10
CA PRO A 127 14.97 1.43 -19.37
C PRO A 127 14.75 0.63 -20.66
N THR A 128 13.63 -0.07 -20.73
CA THR A 128 13.29 -0.87 -21.91
C THR A 128 11.93 -0.49 -22.48
N ALA A 129 11.83 -0.57 -23.80
CA ALA A 129 10.54 -0.54 -24.47
C ALA A 129 9.99 -1.96 -24.51
N ILE A 130 8.75 -2.11 -24.09
CA ILE A 130 8.04 -3.40 -24.09
C ILE A 130 6.80 -3.32 -24.97
N ASN A 131 6.34 -4.49 -25.40
CA ASN A 131 5.05 -4.70 -26.00
C ASN A 131 4.32 -5.79 -25.23
N ILE A 132 3.03 -5.57 -24.95
CA ILE A 132 2.19 -6.54 -24.23
C ILE A 132 1.14 -7.05 -25.21
N ALA A 133 1.30 -8.30 -25.64
CA ALA A 133 0.33 -8.96 -26.51
C ALA A 133 -0.98 -9.29 -25.74
N PRO A 134 -2.13 -9.49 -26.42
CA PRO A 134 -3.40 -9.77 -25.74
C PRO A 134 -3.38 -11.01 -24.81
N ALA A 135 -2.58 -12.03 -25.12
CA ALA A 135 -2.40 -13.17 -24.23
C ALA A 135 -1.60 -12.80 -22.97
N GLN A 136 -0.56 -11.98 -23.12
CA GLN A 136 0.27 -11.48 -22.02
C GLN A 136 -0.53 -10.51 -21.13
N GLN A 137 -1.39 -9.68 -21.72
CA GLN A 137 -2.30 -8.81 -20.97
C GLN A 137 -3.21 -9.63 -20.05
N ARG A 138 -3.82 -10.71 -20.57
CA ARG A 138 -4.65 -11.60 -19.75
C ARG A 138 -3.86 -12.23 -18.59
N ASN A 139 -2.60 -12.63 -18.83
CA ASN A 139 -1.73 -13.15 -17.78
C ASN A 139 -1.43 -12.09 -16.71
N LEU A 140 -1.15 -10.86 -17.14
CA LEU A 140 -0.90 -9.73 -16.25
C LEU A 140 -2.13 -9.41 -15.40
N ASP A 141 -3.31 -9.32 -16.02
CA ASP A 141 -4.57 -9.04 -15.32
C ASP A 141 -4.89 -10.14 -14.28
N ASN A 142 -4.66 -11.42 -14.64
CA ASN A 142 -4.81 -12.55 -13.71
C ASN A 142 -3.81 -12.47 -12.55
N LEU A 143 -2.55 -12.13 -12.82
CA LEU A 143 -1.54 -11.95 -11.78
C LEU A 143 -1.95 -10.83 -10.81
N VAL A 144 -2.37 -9.68 -11.34
CA VAL A 144 -2.82 -8.55 -10.52
C VAL A 144 -4.01 -8.95 -9.66
N LYS A 145 -5.00 -9.63 -10.24
CA LYS A 145 -6.16 -10.14 -9.50
C LYS A 145 -5.74 -11.08 -8.37
N HIS A 146 -4.86 -12.03 -8.64
CA HIS A 146 -4.33 -12.92 -7.60
C HIS A 146 -3.56 -12.18 -6.50
N LEU A 147 -2.80 -11.15 -6.83
CA LEU A 147 -2.10 -10.33 -5.83
C LEU A 147 -3.09 -9.54 -4.96
N GLN A 148 -4.18 -9.05 -5.53
CA GLN A 148 -5.23 -8.33 -4.79
C GLN A 148 -6.03 -9.26 -3.87
N GLU A 149 -6.49 -10.40 -4.38
CA GLU A 149 -7.28 -11.38 -3.63
C GLU A 149 -6.53 -11.93 -2.41
N ASN A 150 -5.21 -12.13 -2.55
CA ASN A 150 -4.35 -12.64 -1.47
C ASN A 150 -3.74 -11.54 -0.60
N GLY A 151 -4.11 -10.27 -0.80
CA GLY A 151 -3.66 -9.14 0.02
C GLY A 151 -2.20 -8.73 -0.20
N HIS A 152 -1.55 -9.19 -1.26
CA HIS A 152 -0.19 -8.79 -1.65
C HIS A 152 -0.17 -7.46 -2.43
N LEU A 153 -1.32 -7.01 -2.93
CA LEU A 153 -1.48 -5.72 -3.62
C LEU A 153 -2.75 -5.02 -3.15
N ALA A 154 -2.63 -3.77 -2.70
CA ALA A 154 -3.77 -2.95 -2.30
C ALA A 154 -4.03 -1.85 -3.34
N ALA A 155 -5.22 -1.87 -3.96
CA ALA A 155 -5.67 -0.85 -4.89
C ALA A 155 -6.54 0.20 -4.18
N ASN A 156 -5.99 0.87 -3.17
CA ASN A 156 -6.72 1.81 -2.30
C ASN A 156 -6.03 3.17 -2.14
N TYR A 157 -5.22 3.58 -3.12
CA TYR A 157 -4.48 4.86 -3.12
C TYR A 157 -3.58 5.02 -1.88
N SER A 158 -2.96 3.93 -1.43
CA SER A 158 -2.19 3.89 -0.17
C SER A 158 -3.00 4.34 1.07
N GLY A 159 -4.32 4.18 1.04
CA GLY A 159 -5.23 4.58 2.13
C GLY A 159 -5.56 6.08 2.17
N LEU A 160 -5.19 6.85 1.13
CA LEU A 160 -5.48 8.28 1.07
C LEU A 160 -6.95 8.58 0.74
N ASP A 161 -7.46 9.66 1.32
CA ASP A 161 -8.77 10.23 0.99
C ASP A 161 -8.72 11.09 -0.28
N ASP A 162 -9.88 11.43 -0.84
CA ASP A 162 -9.96 12.22 -2.08
C ASP A 162 -9.29 13.60 -1.95
N ARG A 163 -9.27 14.20 -0.76
CA ARG A 163 -8.59 15.48 -0.54
C ARG A 163 -7.07 15.34 -0.61
N ALA A 164 -6.51 14.28 -0.03
CA ALA A 164 -5.08 13.98 -0.15
C ALA A 164 -4.71 13.58 -1.57
N ILE A 165 -5.54 12.77 -2.25
CA ILE A 165 -5.34 12.42 -3.66
C ILE A 165 -5.33 13.68 -4.54
N MET A 166 -6.24 14.64 -4.30
CA MET A 166 -6.22 15.94 -4.98
C MET A 166 -4.91 16.70 -4.78
N ARG A 167 -4.38 16.76 -3.55
CA ARG A 167 -3.09 17.42 -3.28
C ARG A 167 -1.95 16.74 -4.05
N VAL A 168 -1.91 15.40 -4.04
CA VAL A 168 -0.90 14.62 -4.76
C VAL A 168 -1.00 14.89 -6.26
N ALA A 169 -2.19 14.75 -6.84
CA ALA A 169 -2.42 14.95 -8.28
C ALA A 169 -2.09 16.39 -8.74
N SER A 170 -2.44 17.40 -7.93
CA SER A 170 -2.07 18.80 -8.22
C SER A 170 -0.57 19.05 -8.13
N LYS A 171 0.14 18.37 -7.22
CA LYS A 171 1.58 18.55 -7.04
C LYS A 171 2.38 17.83 -8.12
N SER A 172 2.04 16.58 -8.43
CA SER A 172 2.75 15.76 -9.42
C SER A 172 2.36 16.09 -10.85
N HIS A 173 1.18 16.69 -11.08
CA HIS A 173 0.57 16.86 -12.41
C HIS A 173 0.43 15.52 -13.18
N GLN A 174 0.37 14.40 -12.46
CA GLN A 174 0.27 13.05 -13.01
C GLN A 174 -0.94 12.30 -12.44
N PRO A 175 -1.49 11.31 -13.17
CA PRO A 175 -2.49 10.41 -12.61
C PRO A 175 -1.99 9.71 -11.35
N VAL A 176 -2.83 9.65 -10.32
CA VAL A 176 -2.55 8.91 -9.09
C VAL A 176 -3.20 7.55 -9.20
N TYR A 177 -2.40 6.51 -9.37
CA TYR A 177 -2.86 5.13 -9.51
C TYR A 177 -3.30 4.55 -8.15
N ALA A 178 -4.37 3.77 -8.17
CA ALA A 178 -4.94 3.14 -6.98
C ALA A 178 -3.98 2.13 -6.34
N ILE A 179 -3.20 1.41 -7.16
CA ILE A 179 -2.18 0.46 -6.71
C ILE A 179 -0.94 1.14 -6.11
N GLY A 180 -0.83 2.46 -6.22
CA GLY A 180 0.35 3.22 -5.85
C GLY A 180 1.30 3.45 -7.03
N ASN A 181 2.48 3.98 -6.74
CA ASN A 181 3.47 4.32 -7.76
C ASN A 181 4.57 3.24 -7.83
N LEU A 182 4.84 2.71 -9.03
CA LEU A 182 5.89 1.73 -9.32
C LEU A 182 5.91 0.52 -8.37
N VAL A 183 4.85 -0.30 -8.39
CA VAL A 183 4.77 -1.49 -7.53
C VAL A 183 5.60 -2.62 -8.11
N GLU A 184 6.67 -3.04 -7.43
CA GLU A 184 7.54 -4.11 -7.94
C GLU A 184 6.83 -5.47 -7.90
N LEU A 185 7.01 -6.27 -8.96
CA LEU A 185 6.47 -7.63 -8.99
C LEU A 185 7.19 -8.52 -7.95
N PRO A 186 6.49 -9.42 -7.25
CA PRO A 186 7.11 -10.31 -6.25
C PRO A 186 8.17 -11.23 -6.84
N PHE A 187 7.94 -11.70 -8.07
CA PHE A 187 8.91 -12.48 -8.82
C PHE A 187 8.86 -12.12 -10.30
N PHE A 188 10.04 -11.95 -10.89
CA PHE A 188 10.20 -11.72 -12.32
C PHE A 188 11.55 -12.23 -12.82
N LYS A 189 11.61 -12.58 -14.10
CA LYS A 189 12.86 -12.87 -14.82
C LYS A 189 12.68 -12.57 -16.30
N VAL A 190 13.79 -12.38 -17.00
CA VAL A 190 13.82 -12.34 -18.47
C VAL A 190 14.24 -13.69 -19.02
N VAL A 191 13.53 -14.15 -20.04
CA VAL A 191 13.81 -15.41 -20.73
C VAL A 191 14.03 -15.11 -22.21
N PRO A 192 15.15 -15.58 -22.81
CA PRO A 192 15.35 -15.48 -24.25
C PRO A 192 14.42 -16.47 -24.98
N GLU A 193 13.71 -15.99 -26.00
CA GLU A 193 12.88 -16.79 -26.90
C GLU A 193 13.30 -16.57 -28.36
N ALA A 194 12.91 -17.46 -29.27
CA ALA A 194 13.35 -17.46 -30.67
C ALA A 194 13.11 -16.12 -31.42
N GLY A 195 12.16 -15.30 -30.94
CA GLY A 195 11.80 -14.00 -31.51
C GLY A 195 12.23 -12.75 -30.71
N GLY A 196 12.76 -12.89 -29.49
CA GLY A 196 13.06 -11.75 -28.61
C GLY A 196 13.37 -12.13 -27.16
N VAL A 197 13.23 -11.17 -26.24
CA VAL A 197 13.32 -11.42 -24.79
C VAL A 197 11.94 -11.24 -24.20
N THR A 198 11.46 -12.22 -23.45
CA THR A 198 10.16 -12.18 -22.79
C THR A 198 10.35 -12.01 -21.29
N VAL A 199 9.64 -11.05 -20.72
CA VAL A 199 9.52 -10.88 -19.27
C VAL A 199 8.47 -11.85 -18.78
N VAL A 200 8.88 -12.75 -17.90
CA VAL A 200 7.96 -13.63 -17.18
C VAL A 200 7.91 -13.21 -15.71
N GLY A 201 6.75 -13.34 -15.10
CA GLY A 201 6.56 -12.98 -13.70
C GLY A 201 5.44 -13.76 -13.06
N GLY A 202 5.36 -13.66 -11.74
CA GLY A 202 4.39 -14.39 -10.95
C GLY A 202 4.45 -14.02 -9.48
N VAL A 203 3.66 -14.71 -8.67
CA VAL A 203 3.71 -14.60 -7.21
C VAL A 203 5.01 -15.20 -6.64
N ASN A 204 5.62 -16.16 -7.36
CA ASN A 204 6.88 -16.80 -7.01
C ASN A 204 7.52 -17.49 -8.24
N ALA A 205 8.69 -18.10 -8.04
CA ALA A 205 9.47 -18.76 -9.10
C ALA A 205 8.84 -20.04 -9.68
N LEU A 206 7.89 -20.67 -8.97
CA LEU A 206 7.26 -21.93 -9.37
C LEU A 206 6.15 -21.71 -10.41
N ASN A 207 5.39 -20.61 -10.26
CA ASN A 207 4.23 -20.30 -11.09
C ASN A 207 4.47 -18.98 -11.83
N VAL A 208 5.13 -19.08 -12.99
CA VAL A 208 5.48 -17.93 -13.82
C VAL A 208 4.67 -17.92 -15.12
N GLN A 209 4.25 -16.74 -15.54
CA GLN A 209 3.56 -16.53 -16.82
C GLN A 209 4.28 -15.46 -17.66
N PRO A 210 4.20 -15.52 -19.00
CA PRO A 210 4.72 -14.46 -19.85
C PRO A 210 3.85 -13.22 -19.74
N LEU A 211 4.47 -12.09 -19.40
CA LEU A 211 3.79 -10.82 -19.10
C LEU A 211 4.07 -9.71 -20.12
N ALA A 212 5.23 -9.71 -20.77
CA ALA A 212 5.57 -8.74 -21.80
C ALA A 212 6.72 -9.22 -22.68
N THR A 213 6.79 -8.73 -23.92
CA THR A 213 7.93 -8.92 -24.82
C THR A 213 8.75 -7.64 -24.89
N ILE A 214 10.06 -7.74 -24.72
CA ILE A 214 10.99 -6.61 -24.82
C ILE A 214 11.28 -6.31 -26.30
N VAL A 215 11.15 -5.05 -26.69
CA VAL A 215 11.39 -4.56 -28.05
C VAL A 215 12.78 -3.94 -28.16
N SER A 216 13.16 -3.09 -27.20
CA SER A 216 14.46 -2.44 -27.16
C SER A 216 14.99 -2.28 -25.73
N VAL A 217 16.32 -2.21 -25.62
CA VAL A 217 17.06 -1.92 -24.39
C VAL A 217 17.80 -0.61 -24.58
N GLY A 218 17.39 0.44 -23.85
CA GLY A 218 17.75 1.80 -24.19
C GLY A 218 17.36 2.12 -25.64
N LEU A 219 18.35 2.53 -26.43
CA LEU A 219 18.17 2.87 -27.86
C LEU A 219 18.42 1.68 -28.80
N LEU A 220 18.84 0.52 -28.28
CA LEU A 220 19.23 -0.64 -29.08
C LEU A 220 18.07 -1.65 -29.20
N PRO A 221 17.72 -2.11 -30.41
CA PRO A 221 16.81 -3.23 -30.59
C PRO A 221 17.27 -4.47 -29.81
N VAL A 222 16.35 -5.18 -29.15
CA VAL A 222 16.69 -6.26 -28.21
C VAL A 222 17.56 -7.36 -28.84
N LYS A 223 17.30 -7.67 -30.12
CA LYS A 223 18.06 -8.69 -30.88
C LYS A 223 19.54 -8.31 -31.06
N GLN A 224 19.83 -7.01 -31.17
CA GLN A 224 21.21 -6.52 -31.24
C GLN A 224 21.84 -6.47 -29.85
N ALA A 225 21.08 -5.99 -28.86
CA ALA A 225 21.53 -5.95 -27.46
C ALA A 225 21.92 -7.35 -26.95
N GLN A 226 21.14 -8.39 -27.26
CA GLN A 226 21.43 -9.77 -26.89
C GLN A 226 22.72 -10.33 -27.50
N LYS A 227 23.24 -9.77 -28.60
CA LYS A 227 24.51 -10.23 -29.19
C LYS A 227 25.70 -9.70 -28.41
N GLN A 228 25.64 -8.42 -28.03
CA GLN A 228 26.75 -7.69 -27.43
C GLN A 228 26.75 -7.77 -25.90
N TYR A 229 25.59 -7.99 -25.28
CA TYR A 229 25.42 -7.89 -23.84
C TYR A 229 24.72 -9.11 -23.25
N LYS A 230 25.08 -9.45 -22.02
CA LYS A 230 24.27 -10.30 -21.13
C LYS A 230 23.26 -9.41 -20.43
N LEU A 231 21.99 -9.77 -20.52
CA LEU A 231 20.87 -8.99 -19.98
C LEU A 231 20.23 -9.75 -18.82
N ALA A 232 19.92 -9.03 -17.74
CA ALA A 232 19.17 -9.53 -16.60
C ALA A 232 18.07 -8.53 -16.22
N ALA A 233 16.95 -9.00 -15.68
CA ALA A 233 15.91 -8.11 -15.19
C ALA A 233 16.39 -7.48 -13.88
N ALA A 234 16.57 -6.16 -13.86
CA ALA A 234 16.88 -5.43 -12.64
C ALA A 234 15.58 -5.15 -11.87
N HIS A 235 14.62 -4.51 -12.54
CA HIS A 235 13.32 -4.17 -11.95
C HIS A 235 12.18 -4.39 -12.93
N VAL A 236 11.06 -4.86 -12.42
CA VAL A 236 9.79 -4.94 -13.15
C VAL A 236 8.70 -4.38 -12.27
N TYR A 237 8.24 -3.18 -12.61
CA TYR A 237 7.20 -2.46 -11.88
C TYR A 237 5.86 -2.57 -12.59
N LEU A 238 4.82 -2.92 -11.85
CA LEU A 238 3.43 -2.84 -12.24
C LEU A 238 2.97 -1.37 -12.24
N THR A 239 2.29 -0.97 -13.31
CA THR A 239 1.68 0.34 -13.50
C THR A 239 0.28 0.20 -14.13
N GLY A 240 -0.49 1.28 -14.20
CA GLY A 240 -1.82 1.27 -14.79
C GLY A 240 -2.94 0.90 -13.80
N GLY A 241 -4.07 0.44 -14.34
CA GLY A 241 -5.29 0.18 -13.58
C GLY A 241 -6.07 1.46 -13.29
N GLN A 242 -6.94 1.40 -12.28
CA GLN A 242 -7.70 2.56 -11.83
C GLN A 242 -6.77 3.70 -11.39
N SER A 243 -7.04 4.90 -11.88
CA SER A 243 -6.33 6.12 -11.50
C SER A 243 -7.29 7.29 -11.28
N LYS A 244 -6.83 8.27 -10.51
CA LYS A 244 -7.49 9.56 -10.32
C LYS A 244 -6.59 10.68 -10.78
N LEU A 245 -7.11 11.55 -11.63
CA LEU A 245 -6.41 12.74 -12.15
C LEU A 245 -7.16 14.00 -11.76
N MET A 246 -6.41 15.09 -11.61
CA MET A 246 -6.99 16.40 -11.31
C MET A 246 -7.69 16.97 -12.55
N GLY A 247 -9.01 17.11 -12.48
CA GLY A 247 -9.79 17.92 -13.41
C GLY A 247 -9.83 19.39 -12.99
N ARG A 248 -10.63 20.21 -13.67
CA ARG A 248 -10.71 21.67 -13.37
C ARG A 248 -11.24 21.99 -11.98
N ARG A 249 -12.10 21.12 -11.41
CA ARG A 249 -12.77 21.34 -10.12
C ARG A 249 -12.90 20.08 -9.26
N SER A 250 -12.57 18.91 -9.78
CA SER A 250 -12.76 17.62 -9.11
C SER A 250 -11.80 16.57 -9.65
N LEU A 251 -11.63 15.47 -8.93
CA LEU A 251 -10.95 14.29 -9.44
C LEU A 251 -11.79 13.62 -10.52
N ILE A 252 -11.13 13.13 -11.56
CA ILE A 252 -11.71 12.30 -12.61
C ILE A 252 -11.09 10.92 -12.46
N THR A 253 -11.94 9.89 -12.30
CA THR A 253 -11.50 8.50 -12.28
C THR A 253 -11.34 8.01 -13.71
N LYS A 254 -10.23 7.35 -14.01
CA LYS A 254 -10.00 6.64 -15.27
C LYS A 254 -9.58 5.21 -14.99
N GLU A 255 -9.94 4.32 -15.90
CA GLU A 255 -9.49 2.95 -15.91
C GLU A 255 -8.59 2.75 -17.13
N GLU A 256 -7.37 2.31 -16.91
CA GLU A 256 -6.41 1.97 -17.96
C GLU A 256 -5.97 0.52 -17.78
N PRO A 257 -5.66 -0.22 -18.85
CA PRO A 257 -5.12 -1.57 -18.72
C PRO A 257 -3.83 -1.55 -17.90
N TYR A 258 -3.60 -2.59 -17.10
CA TYR A 258 -2.34 -2.75 -16.39
C TYR A 258 -1.19 -2.86 -17.38
N SER A 259 -0.04 -2.29 -17.01
CA SER A 259 1.17 -2.30 -17.81
C SER A 259 2.39 -2.54 -16.92
N LEU A 260 3.56 -2.64 -17.54
CA LEU A 260 4.83 -2.87 -16.86
C LEU A 260 5.87 -1.82 -17.26
N THR A 261 6.67 -1.40 -16.28
CA THR A 261 7.92 -0.67 -16.52
C THR A 261 9.07 -1.60 -16.21
N VAL A 262 9.86 -1.94 -17.23
CA VAL A 262 10.93 -2.93 -17.15
C VAL A 262 12.28 -2.25 -17.30
N GLN A 263 13.17 -2.57 -16.38
CA GLN A 263 14.55 -2.11 -16.38
C GLN A 263 15.48 -3.32 -16.39
N LEU A 264 16.45 -3.32 -17.32
CA LEU A 264 17.41 -4.41 -17.43
C LEU A 264 18.79 -3.97 -17.01
N ALA A 265 19.45 -4.83 -16.23
CA ALA A 265 20.88 -4.76 -16.04
C ALA A 265 21.59 -5.35 -17.26
N TYR A 266 22.73 -4.77 -17.63
CA TYR A 266 23.56 -5.27 -18.73
C TYR A 266 25.03 -5.39 -18.33
N THR A 267 25.71 -6.35 -18.93
CA THR A 267 27.18 -6.47 -18.91
C THR A 267 27.66 -6.88 -20.30
N LEU A 268 28.87 -6.48 -20.67
CA LEU A 268 29.49 -6.91 -21.93
C LEU A 268 29.58 -8.44 -21.96
N ARG A 269 29.24 -9.01 -23.12
CA ARG A 269 29.47 -10.43 -23.34
C ARG A 269 30.95 -10.63 -23.59
N ASP A 270 31.60 -11.35 -22.68
CA ASP A 270 33.02 -11.68 -22.81
C ASP A 270 33.19 -12.60 -24.04
N ASN A 271 33.96 -12.15 -25.04
CA ASN A 271 34.21 -12.87 -26.30
C ASN A 271 35.24 -14.01 -26.14
N SER A 272 35.63 -14.33 -24.92
CA SER A 272 36.69 -15.29 -24.57
C SER A 272 36.30 -16.78 -24.65
N GLN A 273 35.22 -17.13 -25.35
CA GLN A 273 34.70 -18.51 -25.46
C GLN A 273 34.15 -18.80 -26.88
N VAL A 274 34.89 -18.38 -27.92
CA VAL A 274 34.74 -18.89 -29.29
C VAL A 274 36.04 -19.57 -29.69
#